data_AF-X0VAG9-F1
#
_entry.id   AF-X0VAG9-F1
#
_cell.length_a   1.000
_cell.length_b   1.000
_cell.length_c   1.000
_cell.angle_alpha   90.00
_cell.angle_beta   90.00
_cell.angle_gamma   90.00
#
_symmetry.space_group_name_H-M   'P 1'
#
loop_
_entity.id
_entity.type
_entity.pdbx_description
1 polymer ?
#
loop_
_entity_poly.entity_id
_entity_poly.type
_entity_poly.pdbx_seq_one_letter_code
_entity_poly.pdbx_strand_id
1 'polypeptide(L)'
;MESYSEALPKLSAVGAYTRLDEVSSLDVGGRSISLGFINNYSVGLEVRQPLFRGGAISAAMRAAQVFAALADEVVRGQVQQTIYQVAQAYFDALLAQHLYTVFEDAVRSAEVQLKDVERKRRGGVASEFDILRARVDVSNFRAEMIQQRNRVHLAKTRLFKAVGVSQQSSVELRDKLTHEAVTPDRQEAVRLAYVNRPDLYQAELAVRLQQEALRIARSRYWPNVDLSFTQQWA
;
A
#
# COMPACT_ATOMS: atom_id res chain seq x y z
N MET A 1 16.53 14.11 1.96
CA MET A 1 17.87 14.59 1.54
C MET A 1 17.79 15.72 0.52
N GLU A 2 16.80 15.73 -0.38
CA GLU A 2 16.65 16.81 -1.38
C GLU A 2 16.37 18.20 -0.79
N SER A 3 15.61 18.32 0.31
CA SER A 3 15.30 19.64 0.91
C SER A 3 16.51 20.40 1.45
N TYR A 4 17.60 19.71 1.83
CA TYR A 4 18.84 20.36 2.28
C TYR A 4 19.66 20.91 1.10
N SER A 5 19.52 20.34 -0.10
CA SER A 5 20.26 20.80 -1.28
C SER A 5 19.76 22.16 -1.78
N GLU A 6 18.54 22.55 -1.42
CA GLU A 6 17.99 23.87 -1.71
C GLU A 6 18.69 25.00 -0.95
N ALA A 7 19.37 24.70 0.16
CA ALA A 7 20.15 25.67 0.93
C ALA A 7 21.60 25.82 0.44
N LEU A 8 22.07 24.88 -0.38
CA LEU A 8 23.46 24.79 -0.81
C LEU A 8 23.68 25.52 -2.15
N PRO A 9 24.91 25.96 -2.45
CA PRO A 9 25.26 26.49 -3.76
C PRO A 9 25.06 25.41 -4.82
N LYS A 10 24.36 25.76 -5.90
CA LYS A 10 24.18 24.92 -7.08
C LYS A 10 25.18 25.35 -8.14
N LEU A 11 25.95 24.40 -8.65
CA LEU A 11 26.92 24.58 -9.73
C LEU A 11 26.38 23.90 -10.99
N SER A 12 26.29 24.64 -12.10
CA SER A 12 25.92 24.12 -13.41
C SER A 12 26.93 24.54 -14.47
N ALA A 13 27.31 23.61 -15.33
CA ALA A 13 28.14 23.87 -16.50
C ALA A 13 27.37 23.45 -17.75
N VAL A 14 27.32 24.31 -18.77
CA VAL A 14 26.61 24.08 -20.02
C VAL A 14 27.58 24.30 -21.17
N GLY A 15 27.65 23.35 -22.10
CA GLY A 15 28.37 23.50 -23.36
C GLY A 15 27.38 23.44 -24.53
N ALA A 16 27.48 24.37 -25.47
CA ALA A 16 26.67 24.36 -26.67
C ALA A 16 27.54 24.57 -27.92
N TYR A 17 27.20 23.84 -28.97
CA TYR A 17 27.77 24.00 -30.30
C TYR A 17 26.63 24.20 -31.30
N THR A 18 26.71 25.26 -32.09
CA THR A 18 25.71 25.60 -33.10
C THR A 18 26.39 25.91 -34.41
N ARG A 19 26.05 25.15 -35.45
CA ARG A 19 26.46 25.41 -36.81
C ARG A 19 25.32 26.13 -37.54
N LEU A 20 25.62 27.29 -38.11
CA LEU A 20 24.70 28.06 -38.94
C LEU A 20 24.95 27.70 -40.41
N ASP A 21 23.89 27.34 -41.14
CA ASP A 21 23.99 27.06 -42.58
C ASP A 21 24.27 28.34 -43.38
N GLU A 22 23.80 29.49 -42.90
CA GLU A 22 24.06 30.81 -43.46
C GLU A 22 24.29 31.81 -42.33
N VAL A 23 25.34 32.62 -42.45
CA VAL A 23 25.59 33.75 -41.53
C VAL A 23 25.10 35.03 -42.19
N SER A 24 24.36 35.86 -41.44
CA SER A 24 23.89 37.14 -41.96
C SER A 24 25.07 37.96 -42.48
N SER A 25 24.96 38.50 -43.69
CA SER A 25 25.98 39.38 -44.26
C SER A 25 25.40 40.75 -44.55
N LEU A 26 26.22 41.78 -44.36
CA LEU A 26 25.90 43.15 -44.74
C LEU A 26 26.66 43.49 -46.01
N ASP A 27 25.97 43.88 -47.08
CA ASP A 27 26.63 44.39 -48.29
C ASP A 27 26.87 45.90 -48.13
N VAL A 28 28.13 46.30 -48.13
CA VAL A 28 28.54 47.71 -48.11
C VAL A 28 29.39 47.98 -49.35
N GLY A 29 28.77 48.56 -50.37
CA GLY A 29 29.46 48.99 -51.60
C GLY A 29 29.95 47.83 -52.47
N GLY A 30 29.18 46.74 -52.58
CA GLY A 30 29.52 45.58 -53.40
C GLY A 30 30.53 44.64 -52.73
N ARG A 31 30.74 44.79 -51.41
CA ARG A 31 31.56 43.91 -50.57
C ARG A 31 30.69 43.38 -49.44
N SER A 32 30.46 42.08 -49.47
CA SER A 32 29.73 41.35 -48.41
C SER A 32 30.63 41.17 -47.19
N ILE A 33 30.18 41.66 -46.03
CA ILE A 33 30.83 41.48 -44.73
C ILE A 33 29.98 40.53 -43.91
N SER A 34 30.50 39.36 -43.56
CA SER A 34 29.82 38.39 -42.71
C SER A 34 29.74 38.89 -41.26
N LEU A 35 28.52 38.92 -40.71
CA LEU A 35 28.22 39.32 -39.33
C LEU A 35 28.12 38.09 -38.42
N GLY A 36 29.20 37.32 -38.31
CA GLY A 36 29.28 36.19 -37.38
C GLY A 36 30.09 35.00 -37.90
N PHE A 37 30.11 33.93 -37.10
CA PHE A 37 30.82 32.70 -37.41
C PHE A 37 29.83 31.57 -37.74
N ILE A 38 30.16 30.75 -38.74
CA ILE A 38 29.38 29.56 -39.12
C ILE A 38 29.34 28.56 -37.96
N ASN A 39 30.47 28.41 -37.25
CA ASN A 39 30.57 27.53 -36.09
C ASN A 39 30.62 28.40 -34.84
N ASN A 40 29.63 28.22 -33.96
CA ASN A 40 29.55 28.90 -32.68
C ASN A 40 29.70 27.85 -31.59
N TYR A 41 30.64 28.06 -30.69
CA TYR A 41 30.78 27.27 -29.48
C TYR A 41 30.53 28.18 -28.29
N SER A 42 29.96 27.64 -27.23
CA SER A 42 29.86 28.34 -25.96
C SER A 42 30.00 27.37 -24.82
N VAL A 43 30.71 27.78 -23.79
CA VAL A 43 30.79 27.09 -22.51
C VAL A 43 30.38 28.10 -21.44
N GLY A 44 29.42 27.74 -20.61
CA GLY A 44 28.93 28.55 -19.51
C GLY A 44 29.12 27.83 -18.19
N LEU A 45 29.57 28.56 -17.17
CA LEU A 45 29.59 28.15 -15.77
C LEU A 45 28.65 29.06 -15.00
N GLU A 46 27.71 28.49 -14.26
CA GLU A 46 26.81 29.22 -13.36
C GLU A 46 26.87 28.62 -11.96
N VAL A 47 27.07 29.49 -10.96
CA VAL A 47 26.91 29.17 -9.54
C VAL A 47 25.77 30.03 -9.01
N ARG A 48 24.79 29.39 -8.37
CA ARG A 48 23.67 30.07 -7.71
C ARG A 48 23.50 29.57 -6.29
N GLN A 49 23.54 30.49 -5.32
CA GLN A 49 23.32 30.20 -3.91
C GLN A 49 22.22 31.10 -3.34
N PRO A 50 21.10 30.54 -2.86
CA PRO A 50 20.10 31.32 -2.17
C PRO A 50 20.64 31.73 -0.79
N LEU A 51 20.73 33.04 -0.54
CA LEU A 51 21.16 33.58 0.75
C LEU A 51 19.96 33.79 1.68
N PHE A 52 18.84 34.25 1.12
CA PHE A 52 17.62 34.51 1.88
C PHE A 52 16.36 34.24 1.05
N ARG A 53 15.36 33.64 1.69
CA ARG A 53 14.07 33.24 1.10
C ARG A 53 12.91 33.44 2.08
N GLY A 54 12.95 34.47 2.93
CA GLY A 54 11.87 34.71 3.90
C GLY A 54 11.60 33.55 4.88
N GLY A 55 12.60 32.70 5.14
CA GLY A 55 12.45 31.50 5.97
C GLY A 55 11.93 30.24 5.24
N ALA A 56 11.64 30.32 3.93
CA ALA A 56 11.10 29.22 3.13
C ALA A 56 11.93 27.92 3.24
N ILE A 57 13.26 28.04 3.11
CA ILE A 57 14.19 26.91 3.14
C ILE A 57 14.09 26.18 4.49
N SER A 58 14.05 26.92 5.60
CA SER A 58 13.88 26.33 6.94
C SER A 58 12.54 25.63 7.12
N ALA A 59 11.46 26.23 6.60
CA ALA A 59 10.12 25.67 6.68
C ALA A 59 10.00 24.43 5.79
N ALA A 60 10.64 24.42 4.62
CA ALA A 60 10.73 23.26 3.74
C ALA A 60 11.52 22.11 4.38
N MET A 61 12.62 22.40 5.08
CA MET A 61 13.35 21.39 5.84
C MET A 61 12.51 20.78 6.97
N ARG A 62 11.79 21.61 7.75
CA ARG A 62 10.87 21.11 8.79
C ARG A 62 9.69 20.34 8.20
N ALA A 63 9.12 20.81 7.09
CA ALA A 63 8.08 20.10 6.36
C ALA A 63 8.54 18.72 5.92
N ALA A 64 9.78 18.59 5.41
CA ALA A 64 10.37 17.32 5.03
C ALA A 64 10.56 16.37 6.24
N GLN A 65 10.93 16.89 7.42
CA GLN A 65 11.02 16.09 8.64
C GLN A 65 9.64 15.60 9.12
N VAL A 66 8.63 16.49 9.12
CA VAL A 66 7.25 16.13 9.47
C VAL A 66 6.69 15.11 8.47
N PHE A 67 7.00 15.27 7.18
CA PHE A 67 6.60 14.31 6.15
C PHE A 67 7.25 12.94 6.35
N ALA A 68 8.52 12.88 6.74
CA ALA A 68 9.18 11.63 7.09
C ALA A 68 8.49 10.94 8.28
N ALA A 69 8.19 11.67 9.35
CA ALA A 69 7.43 11.14 10.49
C ALA A 69 6.02 10.69 10.10
N LEU A 70 5.35 11.42 9.19
CA LEU A 70 4.05 11.01 8.64
C LEU A 70 4.16 9.70 7.87
N ALA A 71 5.21 9.52 7.06
CA ALA A 71 5.45 8.28 6.32
C ALA A 71 5.68 7.09 7.26
N ASP A 72 6.43 7.28 8.36
CA ASP A 72 6.61 6.25 9.38
C ASP A 72 5.27 5.82 10.01
N GLU A 73 4.39 6.79 10.29
CA GLU A 73 3.05 6.54 10.84
C GLU A 73 2.12 5.85 9.84
N VAL A 74 2.26 6.14 8.54
CA VAL A 74 1.56 5.40 7.47
C VAL A 74 2.03 3.96 7.43
N VAL A 75 3.33 3.71 7.51
CA VAL A 75 3.90 2.35 7.58
C VAL A 75 3.39 1.61 8.82
N ARG A 76 3.39 2.27 9.98
CA ARG A 76 2.86 1.69 11.23
C ARG A 76 1.38 1.28 11.08
N GLY A 77 0.56 2.13 10.48
CA GLY A 77 -0.84 1.82 10.16
C GLY A 77 -0.97 0.63 9.21
N GLN A 78 -0.16 0.59 8.15
CA GLN A 78 -0.16 -0.52 7.20
C GLN A 78 0.25 -1.84 7.85
N VAL A 79 1.24 -1.83 8.74
CA VAL A 79 1.67 -3.02 9.50
C VAL A 79 0.53 -3.53 10.38
N GLN A 80 -0.14 -2.66 11.15
CA GLN A 80 -1.29 -3.04 11.96
C GLN A 80 -2.43 -3.63 11.10
N GLN A 81 -2.72 -3.01 9.96
CA GLN A 81 -3.74 -3.48 9.03
C GLN A 81 -3.40 -4.85 8.42
N THR A 82 -2.13 -5.09 8.08
CA THR A 82 -1.66 -6.38 7.56
C THR A 82 -1.73 -7.46 8.63
N ILE A 83 -1.31 -7.18 9.87
CA ILE A 83 -1.44 -8.12 11.00
C ILE A 83 -2.91 -8.52 11.19
N TYR A 84 -3.82 -7.54 11.20
CA TYR A 84 -5.25 -7.78 11.32
C TYR A 84 -5.80 -8.64 10.17
N GLN A 85 -5.43 -8.32 8.92
CA GLN A 85 -5.87 -9.10 7.74
C GLN A 85 -5.38 -10.55 7.77
N VAL A 86 -4.12 -10.78 8.17
CA VAL A 86 -3.56 -12.13 8.30
C VAL A 86 -4.27 -12.90 9.42
N ALA A 87 -4.49 -12.27 10.58
CA ALA A 87 -5.20 -12.89 11.69
C ALA A 87 -6.64 -13.28 11.29
N GLN A 88 -7.36 -12.37 10.62
CA GLN A 88 -8.71 -12.64 10.14
C GLN A 88 -8.72 -13.79 9.12
N ALA A 89 -7.82 -13.77 8.13
CA ALA A 89 -7.73 -14.83 7.13
C ALA A 89 -7.37 -16.20 7.75
N TYR A 90 -6.56 -16.20 8.81
CA TYR A 90 -6.22 -17.41 9.55
C TYR A 90 -7.44 -18.00 10.26
N PHE A 91 -8.18 -17.18 11.01
CA PHE A 91 -9.39 -17.64 11.69
C PHE A 91 -10.51 -18.02 10.71
N ASP A 92 -10.65 -17.35 9.57
CA ASP A 92 -11.58 -17.73 8.50
C ASP A 92 -11.23 -19.10 7.92
N ALA A 93 -9.93 -19.39 7.71
CA ALA A 93 -9.48 -20.69 7.24
C ALA A 93 -9.69 -21.80 8.28
N LEU A 94 -9.47 -21.48 9.56
CA LEU A 94 -9.72 -22.40 10.66
C LEU A 94 -11.22 -22.71 10.79
N LEU A 95 -12.08 -21.71 10.68
CA LEU A 95 -13.54 -21.88 10.68
C LEU A 95 -14.01 -22.73 9.49
N ALA A 96 -13.51 -22.47 8.29
CA ALA A 96 -13.83 -23.27 7.12
C ALA A 96 -13.42 -24.75 7.31
N GLN A 97 -12.24 -25.00 7.90
CA GLN A 97 -11.76 -26.35 8.17
C GLN A 97 -12.66 -27.07 9.18
N HIS A 98 -13.09 -26.40 10.25
CA HIS A 98 -14.04 -26.95 11.20
C HIS A 98 -15.41 -27.25 10.58
N LEU A 99 -15.96 -26.34 9.77
CA LEU A 99 -17.22 -26.56 9.08
C LEU A 99 -17.16 -27.76 8.13
N TYR A 100 -16.04 -27.93 7.41
CA TYR A 100 -15.85 -29.12 6.58
C TYR A 100 -15.92 -30.41 7.41
N THR A 101 -15.25 -30.47 8.57
CA THR A 101 -15.32 -31.64 9.47
C THR A 101 -16.75 -31.87 10.00
N VAL A 102 -17.50 -30.81 10.33
CA VAL A 102 -18.91 -30.93 10.76
C VAL A 102 -19.78 -31.54 9.65
N PHE A 103 -19.60 -31.13 8.39
CA PHE A 103 -20.37 -31.69 7.28
C PHE A 103 -19.90 -33.10 6.88
N GLU A 104 -18.62 -33.42 7.08
CA GLU A 104 -18.13 -34.80 6.98
C GLU A 104 -18.83 -35.71 8.01
N ASP A 105 -18.96 -35.25 9.26
CA ASP A 105 -19.73 -35.94 10.31
C ASP A 105 -21.21 -36.06 9.99
N ALA A 106 -21.82 -35.03 9.38
CA ALA A 106 -23.20 -35.06 8.95
C ALA A 106 -23.43 -36.11 7.84
N VAL A 107 -22.51 -36.22 6.87
CA VAL A 107 -22.55 -37.28 5.85
C VAL A 107 -22.46 -38.65 6.50
N ARG A 108 -21.50 -38.86 7.40
CA ARG A 108 -21.36 -40.15 8.12
C ARG A 108 -22.64 -40.51 8.88
N SER A 109 -23.24 -39.55 9.56
CA SER A 109 -24.49 -39.73 10.31
C SER A 109 -25.67 -40.06 9.39
N ALA A 110 -25.80 -39.37 8.25
CA ALA A 110 -26.84 -39.64 7.25
C ALA A 110 -26.68 -41.02 6.61
N GLU A 111 -25.45 -41.48 6.36
CA GLU A 111 -25.17 -42.82 5.84
C GLU A 111 -25.53 -43.92 6.84
N VAL A 112 -25.30 -43.70 8.14
CA VAL A 112 -25.76 -44.61 9.20
C VAL A 112 -27.28 -44.66 9.24
N GLN A 113 -27.95 -43.50 9.17
CA GLN A 113 -29.41 -43.43 9.12
C GLN A 113 -29.99 -44.16 7.91
N LEU A 114 -29.38 -44.03 6.73
CA LEU A 114 -29.78 -44.76 5.53
C LEU A 114 -29.69 -46.28 5.76
N LYS A 115 -28.59 -46.77 6.34
CA LYS A 115 -28.43 -48.21 6.68
C LYS A 115 -29.50 -48.67 7.67
N ASP A 116 -29.91 -47.83 8.62
CA ASP A 116 -30.97 -48.14 9.58
C ASP A 116 -32.34 -48.25 8.92
N VAL A 117 -32.66 -47.33 8.02
CA VAL A 117 -33.91 -47.36 7.25
C VAL A 117 -33.96 -48.58 6.32
N GLU A 118 -32.84 -48.93 5.69
CA GLU A 118 -32.72 -50.15 4.88
C GLU A 118 -32.93 -51.42 5.73
N ARG A 119 -32.39 -51.46 6.96
CA ARG A 119 -32.65 -52.55 7.91
C ARG A 119 -34.13 -52.64 8.28
N LYS A 120 -34.77 -51.51 8.60
CA LYS A 120 -36.21 -51.43 8.91
C LYS A 120 -37.08 -51.87 7.74
N ARG A 121 -36.71 -51.53 6.51
CA ARG A 121 -37.43 -52.00 5.30
C ARG A 121 -37.36 -53.52 5.17
N ARG A 122 -36.18 -54.12 5.38
CA ARG A 122 -36.02 -55.59 5.38
C ARG A 122 -36.86 -56.27 6.48
N GLY A 123 -37.06 -55.59 7.61
CA GLY A 123 -37.96 -56.02 8.68
C GLY A 123 -39.44 -55.68 8.48
N GLY A 124 -39.83 -55.10 7.34
CA GLY A 124 -41.22 -54.79 7.00
C GLY A 124 -41.81 -53.53 7.66
N VAL A 125 -41.01 -52.74 8.39
CA VAL A 125 -41.46 -51.59 9.20
C VAL A 125 -41.10 -50.21 8.61
N ALA A 126 -40.50 -50.17 7.41
CA ALA A 126 -40.28 -48.92 6.65
C ALA A 126 -40.74 -49.09 5.20
N SER A 127 -40.97 -47.97 4.50
CA SER A 127 -41.36 -47.94 3.09
C SER A 127 -40.16 -47.72 2.15
N GLU A 128 -40.35 -47.92 0.84
CA GLU A 128 -39.34 -47.50 -0.16
C GLU A 128 -39.19 -45.98 -0.22
N PHE A 129 -40.26 -45.24 0.06
CA PHE A 129 -40.22 -43.79 0.17
C PHE A 129 -39.26 -43.32 1.27
N ASP A 130 -39.23 -44.02 2.42
CA ASP A 130 -38.30 -43.70 3.51
C ASP A 130 -36.84 -43.92 3.10
N ILE A 131 -36.55 -44.99 2.34
CA ILE A 131 -35.22 -45.23 1.78
C ILE A 131 -34.84 -44.11 0.81
N LEU A 132 -35.75 -43.73 -0.09
CA LEU A 132 -35.50 -42.69 -1.08
C LEU A 132 -35.22 -41.35 -0.39
N ARG A 133 -35.99 -40.99 0.63
CA ARG A 133 -35.77 -39.80 1.45
C ARG A 133 -34.39 -39.82 2.11
N ALA A 134 -34.02 -40.93 2.75
CA ALA A 134 -32.70 -41.05 3.37
C ALA A 134 -31.55 -40.96 2.35
N ARG A 135 -31.71 -41.48 1.13
CA ARG A 135 -30.71 -41.31 0.05
C ARG A 135 -30.59 -39.85 -0.40
N VAL A 136 -31.72 -39.13 -0.49
CA VAL A 136 -31.73 -37.70 -0.79
C VAL A 136 -30.97 -36.92 0.28
N ASP A 137 -31.20 -37.22 1.57
CA ASP A 137 -30.49 -36.57 2.67
C ASP A 137 -28.97 -36.80 2.60
N VAL A 138 -28.52 -38.04 2.36
CA VAL A 138 -27.10 -38.35 2.14
C VAL A 138 -26.53 -37.54 0.97
N SER A 139 -27.29 -37.42 -0.11
CA SER A 139 -26.84 -36.69 -1.32
C SER A 139 -26.73 -35.20 -1.06
N ASN A 140 -27.69 -34.61 -0.32
CA ASN A 140 -27.68 -33.22 0.10
C ASN A 140 -26.49 -32.92 1.02
N PHE A 141 -26.25 -33.73 2.05
CA PHE A 141 -25.10 -33.55 2.94
C PHE A 141 -23.76 -33.71 2.21
N ARG A 142 -23.66 -34.63 1.25
CA ARG A 142 -22.45 -34.76 0.42
C ARG A 142 -22.20 -33.53 -0.44
N ALA A 143 -23.25 -32.96 -1.03
CA ALA A 143 -23.13 -31.73 -1.80
C ALA A 143 -22.63 -30.57 -0.93
N GLU A 144 -23.19 -30.41 0.27
CA GLU A 144 -22.73 -29.42 1.25
C GLU A 144 -21.28 -29.64 1.70
N MET A 145 -20.88 -30.90 1.98
CA MET A 145 -19.51 -31.24 2.33
C MET A 145 -18.51 -30.83 1.23
N ILE A 146 -18.86 -31.06 -0.05
CA ILE A 146 -18.03 -30.65 -1.19
C ILE A 146 -17.93 -29.12 -1.25
N GLN A 147 -19.02 -28.40 -1.02
CA GLN A 147 -19.00 -26.94 -0.95
C GLN A 147 -18.09 -26.43 0.18
N GLN A 148 -18.18 -27.01 1.38
CA GLN A 148 -17.31 -26.64 2.50
C GLN A 148 -15.84 -26.96 2.20
N ARG A 149 -15.54 -28.10 1.55
CA ARG A 149 -14.19 -28.42 1.10
C ARG A 149 -13.62 -27.35 0.17
N ASN A 150 -14.42 -26.88 -0.80
CA ASN A 150 -14.01 -25.78 -1.68
C ASN A 150 -13.78 -24.47 -0.92
N ARG A 151 -14.59 -24.19 0.11
CA ARG A 151 -14.39 -23.02 0.99
C ARG A 151 -13.09 -23.11 1.78
N VAL A 152 -12.69 -24.30 2.25
CA VAL A 152 -11.38 -24.51 2.89
C VAL A 152 -10.24 -24.14 1.93
N HIS A 153 -10.31 -24.63 0.68
CA HIS A 153 -9.30 -24.29 -0.33
C HIS A 153 -9.22 -22.79 -0.57
N LEU A 154 -10.36 -22.12 -0.77
CA LEU A 154 -10.41 -20.67 -0.98
C LEU A 154 -9.89 -19.87 0.22
N ALA A 155 -10.25 -20.28 1.44
CA ALA A 155 -9.80 -19.62 2.66
C ALA A 155 -8.28 -19.77 2.86
N LYS A 156 -7.71 -20.96 2.59
CA LYS A 156 -6.25 -21.16 2.59
C LYS A 156 -5.55 -20.31 1.52
N THR A 157 -6.10 -20.20 0.32
CA THR A 157 -5.54 -19.31 -0.73
C THR A 157 -5.55 -17.84 -0.29
N ARG A 158 -6.62 -17.37 0.37
CA ARG A 158 -6.68 -16.01 0.93
C ARG A 158 -5.63 -15.80 2.02
N LEU A 159 -5.43 -16.78 2.91
CA LEU A 159 -4.38 -16.75 3.91
C LEU A 159 -2.99 -16.67 3.28
N PHE A 160 -2.69 -17.51 2.29
CA PHE A 160 -1.39 -17.48 1.60
C PHE A 160 -1.13 -16.14 0.90
N LYS A 161 -2.17 -15.56 0.28
CA LYS A 161 -2.10 -14.22 -0.29
C LYS A 161 -1.82 -13.15 0.76
N ALA A 162 -2.46 -13.22 1.94
CA ALA A 162 -2.27 -12.26 3.01
C ALA A 162 -0.87 -12.35 3.64
N VAL A 163 -0.31 -13.56 3.77
CA VAL A 163 1.03 -13.80 4.32
C VAL A 163 2.14 -13.52 3.28
N GLY A 164 1.81 -13.54 1.99
CA GLY A 164 2.75 -13.29 0.89
C GLY A 164 3.56 -14.52 0.48
N VAL A 165 2.99 -15.72 0.62
CA VAL A 165 3.61 -17.00 0.21
C VAL A 165 2.93 -17.58 -1.05
N SER A 166 3.57 -18.58 -1.66
CA SER A 166 3.00 -19.29 -2.82
C SER A 166 1.64 -19.92 -2.46
N GLN A 167 0.70 -19.90 -3.40
CA GLN A 167 -0.60 -20.57 -3.24
C GLN A 167 -0.47 -22.10 -3.21
N GLN A 168 0.67 -22.63 -3.64
CA GLN A 168 1.00 -24.05 -3.60
C GLN A 168 1.65 -24.47 -2.28
N SER A 169 1.88 -23.54 -1.36
CA SER A 169 2.40 -23.85 -0.04
C SER A 169 1.43 -24.75 0.74
N SER A 170 1.98 -25.60 1.61
CA SER A 170 1.20 -26.39 2.56
C SER A 170 1.21 -25.72 3.93
N VAL A 171 0.05 -25.71 4.60
CA VAL A 171 -0.06 -25.28 5.99
C VAL A 171 -1.03 -26.19 6.74
N GLU A 172 -0.64 -26.56 7.96
CA GLU A 172 -1.49 -27.26 8.91
C GLU A 172 -2.02 -26.26 9.94
N LEU A 173 -3.34 -26.09 9.96
CA LEU A 173 -4.03 -25.28 10.97
C LEU A 173 -4.24 -26.16 12.21
N ARG A 174 -3.60 -25.82 13.33
CA ARG A 174 -3.58 -26.68 14.55
C ARG A 174 -4.42 -26.14 15.70
N ASP A 175 -4.80 -24.88 15.63
CA ASP A 175 -5.54 -24.23 16.72
C ASP A 175 -6.99 -24.71 16.80
N LYS A 176 -7.62 -24.46 17.93
CA LYS A 176 -9.06 -24.67 18.14
C LYS A 176 -9.74 -23.32 18.25
N LEU A 177 -10.89 -23.17 17.60
CA LEU A 177 -11.76 -22.01 17.81
C LEU A 177 -12.31 -22.03 19.25
N THR A 178 -11.63 -21.32 20.13
CA THR A 178 -12.03 -21.11 21.52
C THR A 178 -12.43 -19.65 21.67
N HIS A 179 -13.61 -19.43 22.24
CA HIS A 179 -14.10 -18.08 22.51
C HIS A 179 -13.74 -17.70 23.95
N GLU A 180 -12.86 -16.71 24.08
CA GLU A 180 -12.58 -16.06 25.36
C GLU A 180 -13.23 -14.67 25.36
N ALA A 181 -14.16 -14.45 26.27
CA ALA A 181 -14.80 -13.15 26.43
C ALA A 181 -13.80 -12.15 27.01
N VAL A 182 -13.31 -11.24 26.18
CA VAL A 182 -12.56 -10.07 26.63
C VAL A 182 -13.55 -8.94 26.87
N THR A 183 -13.67 -8.48 28.12
CA THR A 183 -14.44 -7.28 28.47
C THR A 183 -13.45 -6.20 28.92
N PRO A 184 -12.86 -5.44 27.97
CA PRO A 184 -11.94 -4.39 28.35
C PRO A 184 -12.72 -3.30 29.09
N ASP A 185 -12.12 -2.73 30.13
CA ASP A 185 -12.67 -1.51 30.73
C ASP A 185 -12.76 -0.42 29.65
N ARG A 186 -13.91 0.24 29.55
CA ARG A 186 -14.18 1.20 28.48
C ARG A 186 -13.22 2.38 28.54
N GLN A 187 -12.92 2.88 29.75
CA GLN A 187 -12.04 4.02 29.91
C GLN A 187 -10.60 3.65 29.54
N GLU A 188 -10.15 2.47 29.97
CA GLU A 188 -8.88 1.88 29.57
C GLU A 188 -8.76 1.74 28.04
N ALA A 189 -9.78 1.15 27.40
CA ALA A 189 -9.78 0.92 25.95
C ALA A 189 -9.68 2.22 25.16
N VAL A 190 -10.42 3.27 25.57
CA VAL A 190 -10.33 4.60 24.95
C VAL A 190 -8.94 5.19 25.14
N ARG A 191 -8.36 5.10 26.34
CA ARG A 191 -7.01 5.61 26.61
C ARG A 191 -5.95 4.90 25.74
N LEU A 192 -6.01 3.58 25.66
CA LEU A 192 -5.12 2.79 24.80
C LEU A 192 -5.30 3.14 23.32
N ALA A 193 -6.53 3.38 22.87
CA ALA A 193 -6.81 3.78 21.50
C ALA A 193 -6.15 5.13 21.16
N TYR A 194 -6.19 6.12 22.05
CA TYR A 194 -5.54 7.42 21.81
C TYR A 194 -4.02 7.33 21.64
N VAL A 195 -3.37 6.39 22.33
CA VAL A 195 -1.90 6.23 22.29
C VAL A 195 -1.44 5.36 21.12
N ASN A 196 -2.28 4.42 20.66
CA ASN A 196 -1.87 3.39 19.70
C ASN A 196 -2.44 3.57 18.28
N ARG A 197 -3.29 4.57 18.03
CA ARG A 197 -3.95 4.82 16.74
C ARG A 197 -3.07 5.61 15.76
N PRO A 198 -2.47 4.98 14.73
CA PRO A 198 -1.59 5.68 13.79
C PRO A 198 -2.34 6.73 12.97
N ASP A 199 -3.63 6.53 12.70
CA ASP A 199 -4.46 7.46 11.93
C ASP A 199 -4.66 8.81 12.64
N LEU A 200 -4.71 8.84 13.97
CA LEU A 200 -4.74 10.09 14.73
C LEU A 200 -3.41 10.86 14.60
N TYR A 201 -2.29 10.17 14.73
CA TYR A 201 -0.96 10.77 14.55
C TYR A 201 -0.75 11.25 13.11
N GLN A 202 -1.22 10.50 12.12
CA GLN A 202 -1.19 10.92 10.71
C GLN A 202 -1.97 12.23 10.50
N ALA A 203 -3.17 12.33 11.08
CA ALA A 203 -3.97 13.55 11.00
C ALA A 203 -3.28 14.75 11.65
N GLU A 204 -2.67 14.57 12.83
CA GLU A 204 -1.92 15.63 13.51
C GLU A 204 -0.69 16.07 12.70
N LEU A 205 0.10 15.12 12.19
CA LEU A 205 1.27 15.40 11.36
C LEU A 205 0.88 16.07 10.04
N ALA A 206 -0.25 15.70 9.45
CA ALA A 206 -0.78 16.37 8.25
C ALA A 206 -1.12 17.84 8.53
N VAL A 207 -1.70 18.16 9.70
CA VAL A 207 -1.93 19.56 10.12
C VAL A 207 -0.60 20.30 10.27
N ARG A 208 0.40 19.70 10.92
CA ARG A 208 1.73 20.30 11.09
C ARG A 208 2.42 20.55 9.73
N LEU A 209 2.30 19.60 8.80
CA LEU A 209 2.82 19.73 7.44
C LEU A 209 2.15 20.93 6.72
N GLN A 210 0.83 21.07 6.84
CA GLN A 210 0.09 22.18 6.25
C GLN A 210 0.45 23.53 6.88
N GLN A 211 0.78 23.57 8.18
CA GLN A 211 1.28 24.77 8.84
C GLN A 211 2.64 25.20 8.30
N GLU A 212 3.56 24.27 8.04
CA GLU A 212 4.84 24.60 7.39
C GLU A 212 4.62 25.05 5.94
N ALA A 213 3.70 24.43 5.20
CA ALA A 213 3.32 24.88 3.87
C ALA A 213 2.78 26.32 3.87
N LEU A 214 1.99 26.70 4.89
CA LEU A 214 1.54 28.08 5.07
C LEU A 214 2.71 29.04 5.33
N ARG A 215 3.73 28.63 6.11
CA ARG A 215 4.93 29.45 6.33
C ARG A 215 5.73 29.65 5.04
N ILE A 216 5.85 28.62 4.21
CA ILE A 216 6.45 28.72 2.87
C ILE A 216 5.62 29.63 1.96
N ALA A 217 4.30 29.57 2.03
CA ALA A 217 3.44 30.48 1.25
C ALA A 217 3.63 31.94 1.71
N ARG A 218 3.71 32.18 3.02
CA ARG A 218 3.93 33.52 3.60
C ARG A 218 5.32 34.07 3.34
N SER A 219 6.34 33.22 3.17
CA SER A 219 7.70 33.70 2.85
C SER A 219 7.76 34.43 1.51
N ARG A 220 6.77 34.23 0.62
CA ARG A 220 6.63 34.96 -0.65
C ARG A 220 6.37 36.46 -0.46
N TYR A 221 5.93 36.90 0.72
CA TYR A 221 5.80 38.33 1.05
C TYR A 221 7.13 38.99 1.39
N TRP A 222 8.20 38.21 1.57
CA TRP A 222 9.55 38.70 1.86
C TRP A 222 10.41 38.69 0.60
N PRO A 223 11.44 39.55 0.52
CA PRO A 223 12.37 39.53 -0.59
C PRO A 223 13.15 38.21 -0.64
N ASN A 224 13.46 37.78 -1.86
CA ASN A 224 14.38 36.69 -2.14
C ASN A 224 15.74 37.26 -2.51
N VAL A 225 16.80 36.82 -1.83
CA VAL A 225 18.18 37.27 -2.08
C VAL A 225 19.01 36.07 -2.51
N ASP A 226 19.67 36.20 -3.66
CA ASP A 226 20.57 35.20 -4.24
C ASP A 226 21.96 35.77 -4.43
N LEU A 227 22.96 34.91 -4.23
CA LEU A 227 24.30 35.08 -4.77
C LEU A 227 24.37 34.32 -6.10
N SER A 228 24.70 35.01 -7.18
CA SER A 228 24.89 34.41 -8.50
C SER A 228 26.26 34.77 -9.07
N PHE A 229 26.97 33.79 -9.60
CA PHE A 229 28.19 33.96 -10.37
C PHE A 229 28.02 33.25 -11.72
N THR A 230 28.26 33.97 -12.81
CA THR A 230 28.11 33.45 -14.18
C THR A 230 29.34 33.81 -14.99
N GLN A 231 29.95 32.82 -15.65
CA GLN A 231 31.08 33.00 -16.56
C GLN A 231 30.78 32.29 -17.87
N GLN A 232 30.96 32.97 -19.00
CA GLN A 232 30.76 32.41 -20.33
C GLN A 232 32.02 32.56 -21.18
N TRP A 233 32.34 31.52 -21.94
CA TRP A 233 33.36 31.47 -22.98
C TRP A 233 32.66 31.19 -24.31
N ALA A 234 33.05 31.89 -25.38
CA ALA A 234 32.51 31.76 -26.73
C ALA A 234 33.61 31.95 -27.77
#